data_AF-A0A356KXU4-F1
#
_entry.id   AF-A0A356KXU4-F1
#
_cell.length_a   1.000
_cell.length_b   1.000
_cell.length_c   1.000
_cell.angle_alpha   90.00
_cell.angle_beta   90.00
_cell.angle_gamma   90.00
#
_symmetry.space_group_name_H-M   'P 1'
#
loop_
_entity.id
_entity.type
_entity.pdbx_description
1 polymer ?
#
loop_
_entity_poly.entity_id
_entity_poly.type
_entity_poly.pdbx_seq_one_letter_code
_entity_poly.pdbx_strand_id
1 'polypeptide(L)'
;MSADRERLAALLTEVKLAERKVEKLEQQLGPREEAIKSALRAGERERAKELALSYEELKDELGRAEQQVVRAKQAHALAKKQGQELGRALERKELTDALGAVADTLLSVNKDDDILARLERENALQQARAEIALSDAGVEVEDEPPRASPEDILKEFE
;
A
#
# COMPACT_ATOMS: atom_id res chain seq x y z
N MET A 1 -0.02 5.46 15.20
CA MET A 1 0.52 5.67 13.84
C MET A 1 1.68 4.68 13.64
N SER A 2 1.99 4.22 12.43
CA SER A 2 3.11 3.27 12.26
C SER A 2 4.44 3.95 12.55
N ALA A 3 5.39 3.24 13.18
CA ALA A 3 6.70 3.76 13.56
C ALA A 3 7.47 4.41 12.39
N ASP A 4 7.26 3.92 11.16
CA ASP A 4 7.85 4.49 9.95
C ASP A 4 7.32 5.87 9.59
N ARG A 5 6.03 6.14 9.83
CA ARG A 5 5.45 7.48 9.61
C ARG A 5 6.01 8.49 10.61
N GLU A 6 6.20 8.08 11.86
CA GLU A 6 6.81 8.92 12.90
C GLU A 6 8.28 9.22 12.57
N ARG A 7 9.05 8.21 12.13
CA ARG A 7 10.42 8.40 11.66
C ARG A 7 10.52 9.33 10.45
N LEU A 8 9.63 9.17 9.48
CA LEU A 8 9.60 10.04 8.28
C LEU A 8 9.26 11.49 8.65
N ALA A 9 8.31 11.68 9.56
CA ALA A 9 7.96 12.99 10.09
C ALA A 9 9.13 13.65 10.83
N ALA A 10 9.85 12.89 11.67
CA ALA A 10 11.05 13.38 12.36
C ALA A 10 12.13 13.84 11.36
N LEU A 11 12.44 13.03 10.35
CA LEU A 11 13.41 13.41 9.30
C LEU A 11 12.97 14.66 8.52
N LEU A 12 11.68 14.81 8.24
CA LEU A 12 11.16 16.01 7.60
C LEU A 12 11.31 17.25 8.50
N THR A 13 11.10 17.11 9.81
CA THR A 13 11.33 18.21 10.75
C THR A 13 12.81 18.60 10.83
N GLU A 14 13.72 17.63 10.78
CA GLU A 14 15.17 17.89 10.73
C GLU A 14 15.56 18.67 9.47
N VAL A 15 15.03 18.28 8.30
CA VAL A 15 15.24 19.03 7.04
C VAL A 15 14.80 20.48 7.20
N LYS A 16 13.58 20.71 7.69
CA LYS A 16 13.04 22.07 7.88
C LYS A 16 13.86 22.88 8.87
N LEU A 17 14.34 22.26 9.94
CA LEU A 17 15.16 22.93 10.94
C LEU A 17 16.52 23.34 10.35
N ALA A 18 17.15 22.46 9.56
CA ALA A 18 18.39 22.75 8.87
C ALA A 18 18.22 23.86 7.82
N GLU A 19 17.14 23.84 7.05
CA GLU A 19 16.82 24.89 6.06
C GLU A 19 16.61 26.26 6.74
N ARG A 20 15.86 26.30 7.85
CA ARG A 20 15.70 27.53 8.64
C ARG A 20 17.03 28.05 9.20
N LYS A 21 17.97 27.17 9.52
CA LYS A 21 19.30 27.58 9.98
C LYS A 21 20.09 28.24 8.86
N VAL A 22 20.08 27.66 7.66
CA VAL A 22 20.68 28.24 6.45
C VAL A 22 20.08 29.62 6.17
N GLU A 23 18.76 29.72 6.13
CA GLU A 23 18.05 30.99 5.88
C GLU A 23 18.44 32.08 6.89
N LYS A 24 18.56 31.74 8.17
CA LYS A 24 19.01 32.68 9.21
C LYS A 24 20.44 33.16 9.00
N LEU A 25 21.34 32.27 8.57
CA LEU A 25 22.75 32.62 8.32
C LEU A 25 22.87 33.48 7.07
N GLU A 26 22.11 33.19 6.01
CA GLU A 26 22.05 34.01 4.79
C GLU A 26 21.54 35.43 5.09
N GLN A 27 20.50 35.56 5.92
CA GLN A 27 19.97 36.86 6.35
C GLN A 27 20.98 37.70 7.12
N GLN A 28 21.97 37.08 7.77
CA GLN A 28 23.02 37.78 8.51
C GLN A 28 24.18 38.27 7.63
N LEU A 29 24.39 37.68 6.45
CA LEU A 29 25.50 38.06 5.56
C LEU A 29 25.33 39.48 5.00
N GLY A 30 24.12 39.86 4.58
CA GLY A 30 23.84 41.19 4.01
C GLY A 30 24.21 42.34 4.97
N PRO A 31 23.66 42.37 6.19
CA PRO A 31 23.99 43.39 7.19
C PRO A 31 25.49 43.43 7.54
N ARG A 32 26.16 42.28 7.56
CA ARG A 32 27.61 42.19 7.82
C ARG A 32 28.43 42.80 6.69
N GLU A 33 28.06 42.54 5.43
CA GLU A 33 28.72 43.14 4.27
C GLU A 33 28.54 44.66 4.24
N GLU A 34 27.35 45.16 4.58
CA GLU A 34 27.08 46.60 4.70
C GLU A 34 27.90 47.24 5.82
N ALA A 35 28.02 46.58 6.98
CA ALA A 35 28.83 47.06 8.09
C ALA A 35 30.31 47.19 7.70
N ILE A 36 30.87 46.23 6.95
CA ILE A 36 32.25 46.31 6.42
C ILE A 36 32.39 47.52 5.50
N LYS A 37 31.48 47.68 4.54
CA LYS A 37 31.49 48.83 3.60
C LYS A 37 31.41 50.16 4.33
N SER A 38 30.58 50.24 5.37
CA SER A 38 30.42 51.45 6.19
C SER A 38 31.70 51.78 6.95
N ALA A 39 32.32 50.81 7.64
CA ALA A 39 33.57 51.00 8.35
C ALA A 39 34.72 51.43 7.43
N LEU A 40 34.80 50.87 6.22
CA LEU A 40 35.79 51.29 5.22
C LEU A 40 35.59 52.73 4.76
N ARG A 41 34.33 53.16 4.53
CA ARG A 41 34.02 54.56 4.16
C ARG A 41 34.35 55.54 5.28
N ALA A 42 34.22 55.12 6.54
CA ALA A 42 34.59 55.92 7.71
C ALA A 42 36.11 55.94 7.99
N GLY A 43 36.91 55.17 7.25
CA GLY A 43 38.35 55.04 7.49
C GLY A 43 38.73 54.15 8.69
N GLU A 44 37.77 53.45 9.29
CA GLU A 44 37.93 52.58 10.46
C GLU A 44 38.52 51.20 10.06
N ARG A 45 39.77 51.17 9.59
CA ARG A 45 40.39 49.97 9.00
C ARG A 45 40.42 48.74 9.91
N GLU A 46 40.78 48.90 11.19
CA GLU A 46 40.85 47.77 12.12
C GLU A 46 39.46 47.17 12.38
N ARG A 47 38.45 48.02 12.56
CA ARG A 47 37.05 47.58 12.70
C ARG A 47 36.55 46.87 11.44
N ALA A 48 36.91 47.36 10.25
CA ALA A 48 36.56 46.70 9.00
C ALA A 48 37.20 45.31 8.88
N LYS A 49 38.44 45.12 9.35
CA LYS A 49 39.09 43.79 9.39
C LYS A 49 38.36 42.83 10.33
N GLU A 50 38.02 43.26 11.53
CA GLU A 50 37.27 42.43 12.48
C GLU A 50 35.91 42.00 11.92
N LEU A 51 35.21 42.92 11.26
CA LEU A 51 33.93 42.61 10.60
C LEU A 51 34.11 41.65 9.41
N ALA A 52 35.21 41.78 8.65
CA ALA A 52 35.52 40.88 7.55
C ALA A 52 35.81 39.45 8.04
N LEU A 53 36.57 39.30 9.13
CA LEU A 53 36.81 37.99 9.76
C LEU A 53 35.50 37.34 10.21
N SER A 54 34.64 38.10 10.90
CA SER A 54 33.32 37.61 11.31
C SER A 54 32.43 37.23 10.12
N TYR A 55 32.55 37.93 8.98
CA TYR A 55 31.83 37.59 7.75
C TYR A 55 32.34 36.31 7.10
N GLU A 56 33.65 36.05 7.13
CA GLU A 56 34.23 34.78 6.68
C GLU A 56 33.80 33.61 7.56
N GLU A 57 33.86 33.77 8.89
CA GLU A 57 33.36 32.76 9.83
C GLU A 57 31.88 32.41 9.56
N LEU A 58 31.05 33.44 9.31
CA LEU A 58 29.64 33.25 8.99
C LEU A 58 29.43 32.49 7.67
N LYS A 59 30.28 32.73 6.65
CA LYS A 59 30.26 31.98 5.39
C LYS A 59 30.65 30.51 5.60
N ASP A 60 31.65 30.25 6.42
CA ASP A 60 32.05 28.88 6.75
C ASP A 60 30.92 28.14 7.49
N GLU A 61 30.25 28.81 8.43
CA GLU A 61 29.08 28.27 9.12
C GLU A 61 27.92 27.99 8.17
N LEU A 62 27.66 28.90 7.23
CA LEU A 62 26.64 28.72 6.19
C LEU A 62 26.95 27.48 5.35
N GLY A 63 28.18 27.34 4.85
CA GLY A 63 28.57 26.17 4.06
C GLY A 63 28.41 24.85 4.82
N ARG A 64 28.72 24.83 6.13
CA ARG A 64 28.45 23.65 6.97
C ARG A 64 26.96 23.38 7.14
N ALA A 65 26.15 24.42 7.30
CA ALA A 65 24.69 24.30 7.44
C ALA A 65 24.05 23.79 6.13
N GLU A 66 24.50 24.26 4.97
CA GLU A 66 24.05 23.76 3.66
C GLU A 66 24.36 22.27 3.50
N GLN A 67 25.56 21.83 3.89
CA GLN A 67 25.91 20.40 3.90
C GLN A 67 24.99 19.58 4.82
N GLN A 68 24.58 20.14 5.97
CA GLN A 68 23.60 19.50 6.86
C GLN A 68 22.23 19.36 6.19
N VAL A 69 21.77 20.38 5.47
CA VAL A 69 20.52 20.31 4.69
C VAL A 69 20.58 19.20 3.65
N VAL A 70 21.68 19.08 2.91
CA VAL A 70 21.86 18.03 1.89
C VAL A 70 21.78 16.64 2.54
N ARG A 71 22.48 16.42 3.66
CA ARG A 71 22.45 15.15 4.39
C ARG A 71 21.06 14.81 4.92
N ALA A 72 20.37 15.79 5.51
CA ALA A 72 19.01 15.60 6.02
C ALA A 72 18.02 15.26 4.88
N LYS A 73 18.12 15.95 3.74
CA LYS A 73 17.29 15.68 2.56
C LYS A 73 17.53 14.27 2.01
N GLN A 74 18.79 13.83 1.94
CA GLN A 74 19.15 12.49 1.52
C GLN A 74 18.58 11.42 2.47
N ALA A 75 18.70 11.63 3.79
CA ALA A 75 18.15 10.71 4.79
C ALA A 75 16.62 10.59 4.67
N HIS A 76 15.93 11.72 4.54
CA HIS A 76 14.48 11.75 4.33
C HIS A 76 14.07 11.05 3.02
N ALA A 77 14.77 11.31 1.92
CA ALA A 77 14.48 10.67 0.64
C ALA A 77 14.68 9.16 0.67
N LEU A 78 15.76 8.69 1.31
CA LEU A 78 16.03 7.26 1.49
C LEU A 78 14.92 6.59 2.32
N ALA A 79 14.56 7.17 3.46
CA ALA A 79 13.49 6.65 4.31
C ALA A 79 12.14 6.60 3.56
N LYS A 80 11.83 7.62 2.76
CA LYS A 80 10.63 7.65 1.92
C LYS A 80 10.61 6.51 0.90
N LYS A 81 11.74 6.28 0.22
CA LYS A 81 11.86 5.21 -0.77
C LYS A 81 11.69 3.82 -0.12
N GLN A 82 12.36 3.58 1.01
CA GLN A 82 12.24 2.34 1.76
C GLN A 82 10.79 2.06 2.20
N GLY A 83 10.10 3.08 2.71
CA GLY A 83 8.68 2.96 3.08
C GLY A 83 7.79 2.60 1.89
N GLN A 84 8.03 3.16 0.71
CA GLN A 84 7.30 2.82 -0.52
C GLN A 84 7.56 1.39 -0.99
N GLU A 85 8.81 0.93 -0.91
CA GLU A 85 9.20 -0.43 -1.29
C GLU A 85 8.57 -1.48 -0.36
N LEU A 86 8.56 -1.21 0.96
CA LEU A 86 7.89 -2.06 1.94
C LEU A 86 6.37 -2.11 1.71
N GLY A 87 5.74 -0.97 1.44
CA GLY A 87 4.31 -0.94 1.10
C GLY A 87 3.98 -1.81 -0.11
N ARG A 88 4.76 -1.69 -1.19
CA ARG A 88 4.60 -2.53 -2.40
C ARG A 88 4.89 -4.01 -2.14
N ALA A 89 5.77 -4.34 -1.19
CA ALA A 89 6.04 -5.73 -0.84
C ALA A 89 4.86 -6.34 -0.06
N LEU A 90 4.26 -5.58 0.85
CA LEU A 90 3.07 -5.99 1.60
C LEU A 90 1.87 -6.20 0.66
N GLU A 91 1.58 -5.24 -0.21
CA GLU A 91 0.50 -5.37 -1.22
C GLU A 91 0.67 -6.61 -2.11
N ARG A 92 1.92 -6.91 -2.53
CA ARG A 92 2.22 -8.12 -3.30
C ARG A 92 1.99 -9.40 -2.51
N LYS A 93 2.33 -9.40 -1.22
CA LYS A 93 2.08 -10.55 -0.35
C LYS A 93 0.58 -10.78 -0.18
N GLU A 94 -0.18 -9.73 0.12
CA GLU A 94 -1.65 -9.81 0.25
C GLU A 94 -2.31 -10.34 -1.04
N LEU A 95 -1.85 -9.87 -2.21
CA LEU A 95 -2.32 -10.40 -3.49
C LEU A 95 -1.98 -11.88 -3.66
N THR A 96 -0.78 -12.29 -3.27
CA THR A 96 -0.34 -13.69 -3.38
C THR A 96 -1.15 -14.59 -2.45
N ASP A 97 -1.39 -14.15 -1.22
CA ASP A 97 -2.20 -14.87 -0.24
C ASP A 97 -3.66 -15.00 -0.74
N ALA A 98 -4.23 -13.94 -1.32
CA ALA A 98 -5.57 -13.97 -1.92
C ALA A 98 -5.64 -14.92 -3.12
N LEU A 99 -4.63 -14.92 -4.00
CA LEU A 99 -4.56 -15.85 -5.13
C LEU A 99 -4.43 -17.31 -4.68
N GLY A 100 -3.66 -17.56 -3.60
CA GLY A 100 -3.56 -18.88 -2.98
C GLY A 100 -4.92 -19.38 -2.49
N ALA A 101 -5.67 -18.53 -1.77
CA ALA A 101 -7.01 -18.87 -1.30
C ALA A 101 -7.98 -19.17 -2.47
N VAL A 102 -7.92 -18.39 -3.55
CA VAL A 102 -8.73 -18.67 -4.76
C VAL A 102 -8.34 -20.02 -5.38
N ALA A 103 -7.05 -20.32 -5.50
CA ALA A 103 -6.59 -21.60 -6.02
C ALA A 103 -7.08 -22.79 -5.17
N ASP A 104 -7.04 -22.66 -3.84
CA ASP A 104 -7.55 -23.69 -2.92
C ASP A 104 -9.06 -23.90 -3.09
N THR A 105 -9.83 -22.82 -3.26
CA THR A 105 -11.29 -22.93 -3.51
C THR A 105 -11.61 -23.56 -4.87
N LEU A 106 -10.84 -23.27 -5.91
CA LEU A 106 -11.03 -23.90 -7.21
C LEU A 106 -10.70 -25.40 -7.15
N LEU A 107 -9.67 -25.78 -6.38
CA LEU A 107 -9.32 -27.17 -6.14
C LEU A 107 -10.40 -27.91 -5.34
N SER A 108 -11.09 -27.26 -4.39
CA SER A 108 -12.20 -27.89 -3.67
C SER A 108 -13.42 -28.07 -4.56
N VAL A 109 -13.81 -27.04 -5.34
CA VAL A 109 -14.94 -27.14 -6.27
C VAL A 109 -14.75 -28.27 -7.28
N ASN A 110 -13.54 -28.40 -7.85
CA ASN A 110 -13.25 -29.48 -8.80
C ASN A 110 -13.38 -30.88 -8.17
N LYS A 111 -13.02 -31.04 -6.89
CA LYS A 111 -13.23 -32.30 -6.16
C LYS A 111 -14.71 -32.57 -5.91
N ASP A 112 -15.48 -31.53 -5.62
CA ASP A 112 -16.93 -31.66 -5.39
C ASP A 112 -17.65 -32.05 -6.70
N ASP A 113 -17.22 -31.51 -7.84
CA ASP A 113 -17.73 -31.90 -9.17
C ASP A 113 -17.43 -33.39 -9.48
N ASP A 114 -16.24 -33.88 -9.14
CA ASP A 114 -15.87 -35.31 -9.28
C ASP A 114 -16.76 -36.20 -8.40
N ILE A 115 -17.08 -35.75 -7.18
CA ILE A 115 -17.97 -36.47 -6.25
C ILE A 115 -19.41 -36.46 -6.79
N LEU A 116 -19.91 -35.32 -7.26
CA LEU A 116 -21.24 -35.20 -7.84
C LEU A 116 -21.40 -36.17 -9.02
N ALA A 117 -20.46 -36.17 -9.96
CA ALA A 117 -20.47 -37.05 -11.12
C ALA A 117 -20.48 -38.54 -10.72
N ARG A 118 -19.81 -38.90 -9.62
CA ARG A 118 -19.84 -40.27 -9.08
C ARG A 118 -21.21 -40.62 -8.50
N LEU A 119 -21.81 -39.72 -7.71
CA LEU A 119 -23.13 -39.91 -7.12
C LEU A 119 -24.21 -40.02 -8.19
N GLU A 120 -24.14 -39.22 -9.25
CA GLU A 120 -25.06 -39.30 -10.39
C GLU A 120 -24.98 -40.67 -11.09
N ARG A 121 -23.77 -41.21 -11.29
CA ARG A 121 -23.60 -42.56 -11.85
C ARG A 121 -24.13 -43.64 -10.94
N GLU A 122 -23.88 -43.55 -9.63
CA GLU A 122 -24.39 -44.51 -8.65
C GLU A 122 -25.91 -44.48 -8.56
N ASN A 123 -26.53 -43.29 -8.63
CA ASN A 123 -27.98 -43.14 -8.66
C ASN A 123 -28.59 -43.75 -9.93
N ALA A 124 -28.03 -43.44 -11.11
CA ALA A 124 -28.48 -44.03 -12.38
C ALA A 124 -28.41 -45.56 -12.37
N LEU A 125 -27.35 -46.15 -11.78
CA LEU A 125 -27.24 -47.59 -11.62
C LEU A 125 -28.29 -48.17 -10.65
N GLN A 126 -28.62 -47.44 -9.58
CA GLN A 126 -29.68 -47.86 -8.65
C GLN A 126 -31.07 -47.81 -9.31
N GLN A 127 -31.36 -46.76 -10.09
CA GLN A 127 -32.59 -46.65 -10.87
C GLN A 127 -32.72 -47.81 -11.88
N ALA A 128 -31.68 -48.07 -12.67
CA ALA A 128 -31.68 -49.19 -13.60
C ALA A 128 -31.87 -50.56 -12.91
N ARG A 129 -31.29 -50.76 -11.72
CA ARG A 129 -31.51 -51.97 -10.92
C ARG A 129 -32.94 -52.07 -10.40
N ALA A 130 -33.53 -50.97 -9.99
CA ALA A 130 -34.92 -50.93 -9.54
C ALA A 130 -35.89 -51.23 -10.70
N GLU A 131 -35.64 -50.67 -11.89
CA GLU A 131 -36.42 -50.95 -13.11
C GLU A 131 -36.35 -52.42 -13.52
N ILE A 132 -35.16 -53.02 -13.52
CA ILE A 132 -34.99 -54.46 -13.80
C ILE A 132 -35.73 -55.30 -12.75
N ALA A 133 -35.61 -54.95 -11.47
CA ALA A 133 -36.30 -55.68 -10.40
C ALA A 133 -37.83 -55.58 -10.49
N LEU A 134 -38.37 -54.41 -10.90
CA LEU A 134 -39.80 -54.22 -11.14
C LEU A 134 -40.27 -55.01 -12.37
N SER A 135 -39.47 -55.03 -13.44
CA SER A 135 -39.73 -55.82 -14.64
C SER A 135 -39.71 -57.33 -14.36
N ASP A 136 -38.74 -57.84 -13.61
CA ASP A 136 -38.64 -59.25 -13.20
C ASP A 136 -39.76 -59.67 -12.23
N ALA A 137 -40.27 -58.74 -11.43
CA ALA A 137 -41.40 -58.96 -10.53
C ALA A 137 -42.77 -58.96 -11.22
N GLY A 138 -42.82 -58.65 -12.53
CA GLY A 138 -44.07 -58.58 -13.30
C GLY A 138 -44.96 -57.39 -12.93
N VAL A 139 -44.38 -56.32 -12.39
CA VAL A 139 -45.12 -55.10 -12.03
C VAL A 139 -45.07 -54.14 -13.23
N GLU A 140 -46.20 -53.96 -13.92
CA GLU A 140 -46.34 -52.87 -14.89
C GLU A 140 -46.29 -51.54 -14.14
N VAL A 141 -45.37 -50.65 -14.55
CA VAL A 141 -45.29 -49.29 -14.03
C VAL A 141 -46.48 -48.53 -14.61
N GLU A 142 -47.51 -48.27 -13.79
CA GLU A 142 -48.58 -47.36 -14.17
C GLU A 142 -47.98 -45.97 -14.43
N ASP A 143 -48.32 -45.39 -15.59
CA ASP A 143 -47.95 -44.02 -15.98
C ASP A 143 -48.28 -43.05 -14.84
N GLU A 144 -47.27 -42.32 -14.37
CA GLU A 144 -47.42 -41.24 -13.40
C GLU A 144 -48.48 -40.26 -13.97
N PRO A 145 -49.58 -39.96 -13.25
CA PRO A 145 -50.61 -39.07 -13.78
C PRO A 145 -49.98 -37.71 -14.11
N PRO A 146 -50.43 -37.03 -15.19
CA PRO A 146 -49.81 -35.80 -15.64
C PRO A 146 -49.78 -34.80 -14.48
N ARG A 147 -48.56 -34.36 -14.11
CA ARG A 147 -48.40 -33.31 -13.11
C ARG A 147 -49.14 -32.07 -13.61
N ALA A 148 -50.06 -31.58 -12.77
CA ALA A 148 -50.81 -30.36 -13.03
C ALA A 148 -49.84 -29.24 -13.43
N SER A 149 -50.19 -28.51 -14.49
CA SER A 149 -49.34 -27.42 -14.96
C SER A 149 -49.29 -26.32 -13.90
N PRO A 150 -48.22 -25.50 -13.84
CA PRO A 150 -48.15 -24.39 -12.88
C PRO A 150 -49.34 -23.42 -12.98
N GLU A 151 -50.01 -23.37 -14.12
CA GLU A 151 -51.22 -22.56 -14.36
C GLU A 151 -52.48 -23.13 -13.67
N ASP A 152 -52.53 -24.45 -13.43
CA ASP A 152 -53.67 -25.11 -12.77
C ASP A 152 -53.66 -24.89 -11.26
N ILE A 153 -52.47 -24.79 -10.65
CA ILE A 153 -52.30 -24.55 -9.20
C ILE A 153 -52.73 -23.13 -8.80
N LEU A 154 -52.57 -22.16 -9.71
CA LEU A 154 -52.89 -20.75 -9.43
C LEU A 154 -54.39 -20.44 -9.45
N LYS A 155 -55.22 -21.31 -10.04
CA LYS A 155 -56.69 -21.13 -10.08
C LYS A 155 -57.41 -21.49 -8.79
N GLU A 156 -56.75 -22.17 -7.84
CA GLU A 156 -57.36 -22.53 -6.55
C GLU A 156 -57.26 -21.42 -5.49
N PHE A 157 -56.64 -20.28 -5.81
CA PHE A 157 -56.43 -19.16 -4.89
C PHE A 157 -57.16 -17.85 -5.27
N GLU A 158 -58.13 -17.89 -6.20
CA GLU A 158 -59.04 -16.77 -6.50
C GLU A 158 -60.40 -16.89 -5.81
#